data_AF-A0A9D8TED9-F1
#
_entry.id   AF-A0A9D8TED9-F1
#
_cell.length_a   1.000
_cell.length_b   1.000
_cell.length_c   1.000
_cell.angle_alpha   90.00
_cell.angle_beta   90.00
_cell.angle_gamma   90.00
#
_symmetry.space_group_name_H-M   'P 1'
#
loop_
_entity.id
_entity.type
_entity.pdbx_description
1 polymer ?
#
loop_
_entity_poly.entity_id
_entity_poly.type
_entity_poly.pdbx_seq_one_letter_code
_entity_poly.pdbx_strand_id
1 'polypeptide(L)'
;MNLTEELDCDSDMFTTEFVYASDLQIGDSLCITWLPDRRCELRYLGNNRFVVEGCEHTKLSVGDIFTCSQFVVGKPLILGNLTDAFGELRSKNYIIGQRHGLITFKRL
;
A
#
# COMPACT_ATOMS: atom_id res chain seq x y z
N MET A 1 -25.61 27.25 -12.76
CA MET A 1 -24.59 26.19 -12.90
C MET A 1 -25.32 24.96 -13.38
N ASN A 2 -25.07 24.56 -14.62
CA ASN A 2 -25.71 23.41 -15.26
C ASN A 2 -25.08 22.13 -14.69
N LEU A 3 -25.89 21.24 -14.12
CA LEU A 3 -25.46 19.97 -13.50
C LEU A 3 -25.21 18.86 -14.55
N THR A 4 -24.93 19.22 -15.80
CA THR A 4 -24.85 18.29 -16.94
C THR A 4 -23.65 18.58 -17.85
N GLU A 5 -22.59 19.18 -17.33
CA GLU A 5 -21.28 19.11 -18.00
C GLU A 5 -20.65 17.77 -17.61
N GLU A 6 -20.89 16.80 -18.49
CA GLU A 6 -20.12 15.58 -18.71
C GLU A 6 -19.77 14.76 -17.45
N LEU A 7 -20.69 13.88 -17.07
CA LEU A 7 -20.28 12.61 -16.46
C LEU A 7 -19.49 11.85 -17.52
N ASP A 8 -18.21 12.18 -17.61
CA ASP A 8 -17.22 11.45 -18.38
C ASP A 8 -17.14 10.00 -17.87
N CYS A 9 -16.52 9.13 -18.65
CA CYS A 9 -16.22 7.78 -18.22
C CYS A 9 -15.33 7.81 -16.96
N ASP A 10 -15.92 7.66 -15.75
CA ASP A 10 -15.20 7.56 -14.47
C ASP A 10 -14.60 6.15 -14.28
N SER A 11 -14.00 5.64 -15.35
CA SER A 11 -13.32 4.36 -15.41
C SER A 11 -12.08 4.55 -16.25
N ASP A 12 -10.94 4.14 -15.71
CA ASP A 12 -9.64 4.29 -16.34
C ASP A 12 -8.90 2.96 -16.29
N MET A 13 -8.30 2.58 -17.42
CA MET A 13 -7.40 1.42 -17.48
C MET A 13 -5.98 1.93 -17.38
N PHE A 14 -5.33 1.64 -16.26
CA PHE A 14 -3.96 2.09 -16.02
C PHE A 14 -2.94 1.06 -16.48
N THR A 15 -1.83 1.56 -17.04
CA THR A 15 -0.65 0.77 -17.46
C THR A 15 0.57 1.00 -16.57
N THR A 16 0.37 1.68 -15.43
CA THR A 16 1.42 1.94 -14.44
C THR A 16 1.94 0.64 -13.83
N GLU A 17 3.12 0.67 -13.23
CA GLU A 17 3.69 -0.48 -12.54
C GLU A 17 2.80 -0.91 -11.38
N PHE A 18 2.53 -2.21 -11.29
CA PHE A 18 1.78 -2.81 -10.20
C PHE A 18 2.28 -4.22 -9.87
N VAL A 19 1.91 -4.70 -8.69
CA VAL A 19 2.04 -6.11 -8.30
C VAL A 19 0.84 -6.52 -7.47
N TYR A 20 0.25 -7.68 -7.78
CA TYR A 20 -0.75 -8.30 -6.92
C TYR A 20 -0.07 -9.09 -5.81
N ALA A 21 -0.65 -9.08 -4.62
CA ALA A 21 -0.18 -9.92 -3.52
C ALA A 21 -0.29 -11.43 -3.85
N SER A 22 -1.20 -11.81 -4.74
CA SER A 22 -1.32 -13.18 -5.25
C SER A 22 -0.14 -13.64 -6.11
N ASP A 23 0.64 -12.70 -6.65
CA ASP A 23 1.82 -13.00 -7.48
C ASP A 23 3.08 -13.20 -6.62
N LEU A 24 2.97 -13.00 -5.30
CA LEU A 24 4.06 -13.13 -4.35
C LEU A 24 4.07 -14.51 -3.67
N GLN A 25 5.26 -14.97 -3.35
CA GLN A 25 5.51 -16.14 -2.52
C GLN A 25 5.75 -15.70 -1.07
N ILE A 26 5.32 -16.51 -0.11
CA ILE A 26 5.60 -16.25 1.32
C ILE A 26 7.10 -16.08 1.51
N GLY A 27 7.49 -14.98 2.16
CA GLY A 27 8.89 -14.61 2.36
C GLY A 27 9.41 -13.58 1.37
N ASP A 28 8.70 -13.30 0.26
CA ASP A 28 9.08 -12.22 -0.65
C ASP A 28 9.11 -10.86 0.06
N SER A 29 10.15 -10.09 -0.20
CA SER A 29 10.31 -8.75 0.35
C SER A 29 10.05 -7.67 -0.70
N LEU A 30 9.36 -6.62 -0.29
CA LEU A 30 9.04 -5.45 -1.09
C LEU A 30 9.54 -4.19 -0.38
N CYS A 31 10.09 -3.25 -1.13
CA CYS A 31 10.33 -1.89 -0.67
C CYS A 31 9.34 -0.95 -1.37
N ILE A 32 8.57 -0.18 -0.60
CA ILE A 32 7.64 0.83 -1.11
C ILE A 32 8.05 2.23 -0.65
N THR A 33 7.80 3.23 -1.49
CA THR A 33 8.10 4.64 -1.17
C THR A 33 6.93 5.56 -1.47
N TRP A 34 6.75 6.59 -0.66
CA TRP A 34 5.77 7.65 -0.93
C TRP A 34 6.19 9.00 -0.33
N LEU A 35 5.49 10.07 -0.70
CA LEU A 35 5.84 11.41 -0.25
C LEU A 35 5.37 11.72 1.19
N PRO A 36 6.06 12.65 1.89
CA PRO A 36 7.43 13.09 1.62
C PRO A 36 8.47 12.13 2.20
N ASP A 37 9.40 11.66 1.37
CA ASP A 37 10.59 10.88 1.79
C ASP A 37 10.29 9.70 2.74
N ARG A 38 9.23 8.95 2.44
CA ARG A 38 8.78 7.82 3.26
C ARG A 38 9.13 6.53 2.57
N ARG A 39 9.60 5.55 3.35
CA ARG A 39 10.00 4.24 2.87
C ARG A 39 9.58 3.15 3.85
N CYS A 40 9.09 2.04 3.32
CA CYS A 40 8.85 0.82 4.09
C CYS A 40 9.38 -0.40 3.35
N GLU A 41 10.06 -1.28 4.09
CA GLU A 41 10.38 -2.64 3.69
C GLU A 41 9.35 -3.57 4.31
N LEU A 42 8.79 -4.43 3.48
CA LEU A 42 7.67 -5.30 3.79
C LEU A 42 8.05 -6.72 3.46
N ARG A 43 7.64 -7.69 4.28
CA ARG A 43 7.70 -9.10 3.91
C ARG A 43 6.32 -9.69 3.79
N TYR A 44 6.10 -10.43 2.71
CA TYR A 44 4.84 -11.11 2.46
C TYR A 44 4.70 -12.35 3.36
N LEU A 45 3.58 -12.43 4.06
CA LEU A 45 3.24 -13.52 4.99
C LEU A 45 2.23 -14.51 4.39
N GLY A 46 1.78 -14.29 3.14
CA GLY A 46 0.66 -15.02 2.55
C GLY A 46 -0.69 -14.39 2.90
N ASN A 47 -1.75 -14.80 2.20
CA ASN A 47 -3.13 -14.34 2.43
C ASN A 47 -3.26 -12.80 2.46
N ASN A 48 -2.59 -12.11 1.52
CA ASN A 48 -2.56 -10.65 1.43
C ASN A 48 -1.95 -9.94 2.65
N ARG A 49 -1.30 -10.67 3.58
CA ARG A 49 -0.71 -10.10 4.79
C ARG A 49 0.75 -9.73 4.57
N PHE A 50 1.14 -8.57 5.11
CA PHE A 50 2.50 -8.07 5.10
C PHE A 50 2.91 -7.67 6.51
N VAL A 51 4.17 -7.90 6.84
CA VAL A 51 4.81 -7.34 8.04
C VAL A 51 5.80 -6.27 7.63
N VAL A 52 5.87 -5.17 8.38
CA VAL A 52 6.88 -4.12 8.21
C VAL A 52 8.20 -4.60 8.82
N GLU A 53 9.24 -4.74 8.01
CA GLU A 53 10.58 -5.14 8.45
C GLU A 53 11.52 -3.96 8.64
N GLY A 54 11.29 -2.88 7.89
CA GLY A 54 12.03 -1.63 7.98
C GLY A 54 11.13 -0.46 7.61
N CYS A 55 11.35 0.71 8.23
CA CYS A 55 10.59 1.90 7.89
C CYS A 55 11.35 3.18 8.23
N GLU A 56 11.22 4.19 7.36
CA GLU A 56 11.85 5.50 7.49
C GLU A 56 10.82 6.59 7.26
N HIS A 57 10.75 7.54 8.19
CA HIS A 57 9.83 8.69 8.16
C HIS A 57 8.35 8.32 7.97
N THR A 58 7.87 7.24 8.59
CA THR A 58 6.47 6.78 8.48
C THR A 58 5.74 6.81 9.83
N LYS A 59 4.42 6.60 9.82
CA LYS A 59 3.63 6.32 11.05
C LYS A 59 3.54 4.82 11.37
N LEU A 60 4.02 3.99 10.44
CA LEU A 60 4.19 2.56 10.64
C LEU A 60 5.43 2.32 11.47
N SER A 61 5.44 1.20 12.16
CA SER A 61 6.53 0.72 12.99
C SER A 61 6.97 -0.65 12.49
N VAL A 62 8.25 -0.97 12.64
CA VAL A 62 8.74 -2.33 12.43
C VAL A 62 7.92 -3.29 13.30
N GLY A 63 7.46 -4.39 12.70
CA GLY A 63 6.58 -5.38 13.30
C GLY A 63 5.09 -5.13 13.10
N ASP A 64 4.67 -3.95 12.62
CA ASP A 64 3.27 -3.75 12.21
C ASP A 64 2.87 -4.77 11.13
N ILE A 65 1.62 -5.24 11.20
CA ILE A 65 1.06 -6.18 10.23
C ILE A 65 -0.20 -5.56 9.62
N PHE A 66 -0.36 -5.69 8.31
CA PHE A 66 -1.57 -5.26 7.61
C PHE A 66 -1.91 -6.18 6.45
N THR A 67 -3.11 -6.00 5.89
CA THR A 67 -3.56 -6.65 4.67
C THR A 67 -3.61 -5.68 3.49
N CYS A 68 -3.15 -6.11 2.32
CA CYS A 68 -3.29 -5.38 1.05
C CYS A 68 -3.31 -6.36 -0.14
N SER A 69 -4.16 -6.11 -1.14
CA SER A 69 -4.29 -7.01 -2.30
C SER A 69 -3.35 -6.67 -3.46
N GLN A 70 -2.93 -5.40 -3.59
CA GLN A 70 -2.09 -4.95 -4.68
C GLN A 70 -1.35 -3.65 -4.32
N PHE A 71 -0.18 -3.46 -4.92
CA PHE A 71 0.57 -2.22 -4.87
C PHE A 71 0.59 -1.63 -6.27
N VAL A 72 0.18 -0.37 -6.42
CA VAL A 72 0.06 0.30 -7.72
C VAL A 72 0.74 1.66 -7.64
N VAL A 73 1.75 1.89 -8.48
CA VAL A 73 2.47 3.17 -8.55
C VAL A 73 1.52 4.27 -9.02
N GLY A 74 1.54 5.41 -8.33
CA GLY A 74 0.69 6.57 -8.61
C GLY A 74 -0.72 6.49 -8.02
N LYS A 75 -1.09 5.40 -7.34
CA LYS A 75 -2.38 5.27 -6.65
C LYS A 75 -2.20 5.20 -5.12
N PRO A 76 -3.14 5.74 -4.33
CA PRO A 76 -3.13 5.57 -2.88
C PRO A 76 -3.18 4.10 -2.48
N LEU A 77 -2.50 3.75 -1.39
CA LEU A 77 -2.52 2.40 -0.86
C LEU A 77 -3.36 2.36 0.42
N ILE A 78 -4.33 1.45 0.46
CA ILE A 78 -5.15 1.19 1.65
C ILE A 78 -4.56 -0.03 2.36
N LEU A 79 -4.14 0.18 3.61
CA LEU A 79 -3.73 -0.85 4.53
C LEU A 79 -4.95 -1.27 5.35
N GLY A 80 -5.44 -2.48 5.12
CA GLY A 80 -6.54 -3.06 5.89
C GLY A 80 -6.04 -3.72 7.15
N ASN A 81 -6.84 -3.69 8.22
CA ASN A 81 -6.59 -4.40 9.49
C ASN A 81 -5.14 -4.22 9.99
N LEU A 82 -4.68 -2.98 10.06
CA LEU A 82 -3.36 -2.65 10.59
C LEU A 82 -3.33 -2.97 12.09
N THR A 83 -2.48 -3.91 12.48
CA THR A 83 -2.16 -4.23 13.87
C THR A 83 -0.73 -3.85 14.19
N ASP A 84 -0.45 -3.64 15.47
CA ASP A 84 0.94 -3.59 15.96
C ASP A 84 1.56 -5.00 16.00
N ALA A 85 2.81 -5.07 16.48
CA ALA A 85 3.57 -6.32 16.62
C ALA A 85 2.97 -7.31 17.64
N PHE A 86 2.10 -6.86 18.54
CA PHE A 86 1.41 -7.69 19.53
C PHE A 86 0.01 -8.13 19.06
N GLY A 87 -0.41 -7.68 17.87
CA GLY A 87 -1.71 -7.99 17.29
C GLY A 87 -2.83 -7.05 17.74
N GLU A 88 -2.53 -5.95 18.43
CA GLU A 88 -3.53 -4.95 18.78
C GLU A 88 -3.93 -4.14 17.55
N LEU A 89 -5.23 -4.02 17.29
CA LEU A 89 -5.75 -3.29 16.14
C LEU A 89 -5.49 -1.78 16.28
N ARG A 90 -4.65 -1.25 15.39
CA ARG A 90 -4.38 0.19 15.30
C ARG A 90 -5.38 0.90 14.39
N SER A 91 -5.75 0.28 13.27
CA SER A 91 -6.77 0.81 12.37
C SER A 91 -7.38 -0.27 11.48
N LYS A 92 -8.68 -0.19 11.20
CA LYS A 92 -9.32 -1.03 10.18
C LYS A 92 -8.93 -0.63 8.76
N ASN A 93 -8.73 0.67 8.52
CA ASN A 93 -8.35 1.23 7.22
C ASN A 93 -7.37 2.38 7.44
N TYR A 94 -6.17 2.26 6.88
CA TYR A 94 -5.17 3.33 6.89
C TYR A 94 -4.68 3.60 5.47
N ILE A 95 -4.76 4.85 5.03
CA ILE A 95 -4.36 5.25 3.67
C ILE A 95 -2.95 5.85 3.73
N ILE A 96 -2.05 5.35 2.87
CA ILE A 96 -0.76 5.97 2.60
C ILE A 96 -0.71 6.50 1.16
N GLY A 97 0.05 7.58 0.95
CA GLY A 97 0.13 8.22 -0.36
C GLY A 97 -1.19 8.83 -0.83
N GLN A 98 -2.07 9.31 0.06
CA GLN A 98 -3.44 9.74 -0.31
C GLN A 98 -3.51 10.72 -1.51
N ARG A 99 -2.54 11.62 -1.65
CA ARG A 99 -2.55 12.65 -2.72
C ARG A 99 -1.77 12.26 -3.99
N HIS A 100 -0.71 11.48 -3.85
CA HIS A 100 0.26 11.22 -4.94
C HIS A 100 0.50 9.73 -5.19
N GLY A 101 -0.17 8.87 -4.41
CA GLY A 101 0.03 7.43 -4.41
C GLY A 101 1.39 6.99 -3.91
N LEU A 102 1.69 5.73 -4.19
CA LEU A 102 3.04 5.19 -4.13
C LEU A 102 3.89 5.82 -5.23
N ILE A 103 5.12 6.17 -4.90
CA ILE A 103 6.09 6.68 -5.89
C ILE A 103 6.83 5.52 -6.54
N THR A 104 7.20 4.49 -5.77
CA THR A 104 7.81 3.26 -6.30
C THR A 104 7.38 2.06 -5.45
N PHE A 105 7.44 0.87 -6.05
CA PHE A 105 7.67 -0.37 -5.32
C PHE A 105 8.82 -1.14 -5.99
N LYS A 106 9.56 -1.93 -5.21
CA LYS A 106 10.63 -2.81 -5.71
C LYS A 106 10.55 -4.14 -4.97
N ARG A 107 10.64 -5.25 -5.69
CA ARG A 107 10.92 -6.56 -5.08
C ARG A 107 12.40 -6.63 -4.76
N LEU A 108 12.74 -7.04 -3.54
CA LEU A 108 14.12 -7.12 -3.04
C LEU A 108 14.73 -8.51 -3.29
#